data_AF-A0A6I5P261-F1
#
_entry.id   AF-A0A6I5P261-F1
#
_cell.length_a   1.000
_cell.length_b   1.000
_cell.length_c   1.000
_cell.angle_alpha   90.00
_cell.angle_beta   90.00
_cell.angle_gamma   90.00
#
_symmetry.space_group_name_H-M   'P 1'
#
loop_
_entity.id
_entity.type
_entity.pdbx_description
1 polymer ?
#
loop_
_entity_poly.entity_id
_entity_poly.type
_entity_poly.pdbx_seq_one_letter_code
_entity_poly.pdbx_strand_id
1 'polypeptide(L)'
;MNTLDTATKQALQNALYAYINEYGGKSLADARAIAGALLSVQEQTGELAAPGWGIEEWVDDLVTDFDLTQIPSAAKETAAQHLATQAQNWREQLENKVRNTLDAYIQKYAPALDTHTIEQLITTVLPIVEDATITRDEARYLIQTLSHQVDGQAVATRSIDPQWLLLADTVQQVRQYEDLEASAADVMQAYVYQFQPAAVEIGEDLVERAVAAISDRKLQLGLDVDLDPETRKLLVKQVMLKVKLRDSSPPPAKTALEIAQDLHDEVARYRRDRGLDAADYLPPVTKIETPDDSSSLGGEIGVGINLRPSRLGKETDNSAPPSDA
;
A
#
# COMPACT_ATOMS: atom_id res chain seq x y z
N MET A 1 12.78 -9.97 2.51
CA MET A 1 12.56 -8.55 2.86
C MET A 1 13.55 -7.73 2.05
N ASN A 2 13.06 -6.91 1.12
CA ASN A 2 13.91 -5.90 0.47
C ASN A 2 13.93 -4.68 1.40
N THR A 3 14.72 -4.76 2.46
CA THR A 3 15.04 -3.60 3.29
C THR A 3 15.88 -2.65 2.46
N LEU A 4 15.72 -1.34 2.67
CA LEU A 4 16.68 -0.36 2.18
C LEU A 4 18.09 -0.78 2.64
N ASP A 5 19.07 -0.73 1.74
CA ASP A 5 20.44 -0.98 2.17
C ASP A 5 20.87 0.09 3.17
N THR A 6 21.82 -0.25 4.04
CA THR A 6 22.21 0.60 5.16
C THR A 6 22.68 1.99 4.72
N ALA A 7 23.34 2.11 3.56
CA ALA A 7 23.83 3.40 3.08
C ALA A 7 22.67 4.28 2.60
N THR A 8 21.75 3.72 1.83
CA THR A 8 20.55 4.43 1.38
C THR A 8 19.66 4.84 2.55
N LYS A 9 19.43 3.94 3.51
CA LYS A 9 18.68 4.24 4.74
C LYS A 9 19.30 5.42 5.49
N GLN A 10 20.61 5.41 5.70
CA GLN A 10 21.30 6.48 6.41
C GLN A 10 21.23 7.82 5.66
N ALA A 11 21.38 7.80 4.32
CA ALA A 11 21.26 8.99 3.50
C ALA A 11 19.86 9.62 3.60
N LEU A 12 18.82 8.79 3.52
CA LEU A 12 17.43 9.22 3.67
C LEU A 12 17.12 9.75 5.08
N GLN A 13 17.64 9.10 6.12
CA GLN A 13 17.50 9.60 7.50
C GLN A 13 18.20 10.95 7.69
N ASN A 14 19.40 11.13 7.11
CA ASN A 14 20.09 12.42 7.16
C ASN A 14 19.29 13.51 6.44
N ALA A 15 18.68 13.20 5.29
CA ALA A 15 17.80 14.11 4.56
C ALA A 15 16.51 14.43 5.33
N LEU A 16 15.92 13.46 6.02
CA LEU A 16 14.77 13.66 6.90
C LEU A 16 15.10 14.64 8.04
N TYR A 17 16.26 14.48 8.69
CA TYR A 17 16.73 15.45 9.69
C TYR A 17 16.98 16.84 9.07
N ALA A 18 17.58 16.89 7.89
CA ALA A 18 17.84 18.15 7.18
C ALA A 18 16.53 18.89 6.87
N TYR A 19 15.53 18.15 6.37
CA TYR A 19 14.20 18.66 6.08
C TYR A 19 13.55 19.25 7.32
N ILE A 20 13.48 18.48 8.42
CA ILE A 20 12.80 18.93 9.64
C ILE A 20 13.50 20.15 10.25
N ASN A 21 14.82 20.23 10.15
CA ASN A 21 15.57 21.39 10.60
C ASN A 21 15.29 22.65 9.76
N GLU A 22 15.10 22.53 8.44
CA GLU A 22 14.94 23.66 7.54
C GLU A 22 13.48 24.09 7.34
N TYR A 23 12.58 23.13 7.10
CA TYR A 23 11.18 23.37 6.75
C TYR A 23 10.20 23.03 7.88
N GLY A 24 10.66 22.30 8.91
CA GLY A 24 9.87 21.93 10.07
C GLY A 24 9.23 20.53 9.97
N GLY A 25 8.63 20.13 11.08
CA GLY A 25 7.98 18.82 11.30
C GLY A 25 7.88 18.62 12.81
N LYS A 26 6.68 18.50 13.36
CA LYS A 26 6.45 18.59 14.81
C LYS A 26 5.95 17.29 15.44
N SER A 27 5.63 16.32 14.60
CA SER A 27 5.07 15.04 15.03
C SER A 27 5.71 13.88 14.27
N LEU A 28 5.55 12.67 14.83
CA LEU A 28 5.93 11.44 14.13
C LEU A 28 5.14 11.28 12.81
N ALA A 29 3.88 11.73 12.77
CA ALA A 29 3.09 11.72 11.55
C ALA A 29 3.70 12.63 10.47
N ASP A 30 4.15 13.83 10.84
CA ASP A 30 4.86 14.73 9.92
C ASP A 30 6.15 14.07 9.42
N ALA A 31 6.95 13.46 10.32
CA ALA A 31 8.18 12.79 9.94
C ALA A 31 7.93 11.64 8.95
N ARG A 32 6.83 10.89 9.11
CA ARG A 32 6.42 9.82 8.18
C ARG A 32 5.98 10.36 6.83
N ALA A 33 5.19 11.43 6.81
CA ALA A 33 4.78 12.12 5.60
C ALA A 33 6.00 12.64 4.81
N ILE A 34 6.95 13.28 5.51
CA ILE A 34 8.22 13.77 4.94
C ILE A 34 9.09 12.61 4.43
N ALA A 35 9.21 11.51 5.18
CA ALA A 35 9.91 10.31 4.73
C ALA A 35 9.29 9.76 3.43
N GLY A 36 7.95 9.78 3.33
CA GLY A 36 7.24 9.45 2.10
C GLY A 36 7.64 10.35 0.93
N ALA A 37 7.65 11.67 1.13
CA ALA A 37 8.06 12.63 0.09
C ALA A 37 9.52 12.42 -0.37
N LEU A 38 10.43 12.09 0.55
CA LEU A 38 11.82 11.76 0.23
C LEU A 38 11.92 10.51 -0.66
N LEU A 39 11.14 9.47 -0.33
CA LEU A 39 11.06 8.25 -1.14
C LEU A 39 10.45 8.51 -2.51
N SER A 40 9.40 9.34 -2.61
CA SER A 40 8.79 9.71 -3.89
C SER A 40 9.77 10.46 -4.80
N VAL A 41 10.59 11.37 -4.25
CA VAL A 41 11.64 12.05 -5.03
C VAL A 41 12.66 11.06 -5.58
N GLN A 42 13.09 10.09 -4.75
CA GLN A 42 14.04 9.05 -5.17
C GLN A 42 13.46 8.11 -6.23
N GLU A 43 12.15 7.85 -6.18
CA GLU A 43 11.44 7.12 -7.23
C GLU A 43 11.42 7.90 -8.54
N GLN A 44 11.16 9.21 -8.50
CA GLN A 44 11.14 10.06 -9.70
C GLN A 44 12.51 10.19 -10.38
N THR A 45 13.59 10.17 -9.60
CA THR A 45 14.96 10.18 -10.15
C THR A 45 15.39 8.80 -10.66
N GLY A 46 14.58 7.76 -10.42
CA GLY A 46 14.91 6.37 -10.76
C GLY A 46 16.00 5.76 -9.86
N GLU A 47 16.35 6.42 -8.76
CA GLU A 47 17.33 5.95 -7.77
C GLU A 47 16.73 4.82 -6.92
N LEU A 48 15.40 4.84 -6.72
CA LEU A 48 14.66 3.80 -6.03
C LEU A 48 13.47 3.30 -6.86
N ALA A 49 13.15 2.02 -6.70
CA ALA A 49 11.92 1.43 -7.19
C ALA A 49 11.28 0.63 -6.05
N ALA A 50 10.18 1.14 -5.49
CA ALA A 50 9.47 0.47 -4.42
C ALA A 50 8.44 -0.52 -5.02
N PRO A 51 8.49 -1.82 -4.69
CA PRO A 51 7.46 -2.76 -5.13
C PRO A 51 6.21 -2.64 -4.25
N GLY A 52 5.05 -2.34 -4.85
CA GLY A 52 3.73 -2.42 -4.20
C GLY A 52 3.65 -1.62 -2.89
N TRP A 53 3.21 -2.26 -1.81
CA TRP A 53 3.14 -1.63 -0.47
C TRP A 53 4.49 -1.52 0.25
N GLY A 54 5.59 -1.94 -0.37
CA GLY A 54 6.93 -1.88 0.23
C GLY A 54 7.38 -0.47 0.63
N ILE A 55 6.84 0.57 -0.02
CA ILE A 55 7.13 1.97 0.36
C ILE A 55 6.67 2.30 1.79
N GLU A 56 5.57 1.70 2.26
CA GLU A 56 5.06 1.97 3.62
C GLU A 56 5.98 1.33 4.68
N GLU A 57 6.49 0.13 4.40
CA GLU A 57 7.49 -0.53 5.26
C GLU A 57 8.80 0.27 5.31
N TRP A 58 9.20 0.88 4.19
CA TRP A 58 10.37 1.75 4.15
C TRP A 58 10.17 3.04 4.93
N VAL A 59 8.98 3.65 4.88
CA VAL A 59 8.64 4.78 5.75
C VAL A 59 8.75 4.38 7.21
N ASP A 60 8.14 3.25 7.60
CA ASP A 60 8.22 2.72 8.97
C ASP A 60 9.68 2.54 9.42
N ASP A 61 10.50 1.90 8.59
CA ASP A 61 11.90 1.63 8.89
C ASP A 61 12.76 2.91 8.99
N LEU A 62 12.45 3.93 8.19
CA LEU A 62 13.13 5.23 8.25
C LEU A 62 12.82 5.99 9.54
N VAL A 63 11.58 5.93 10.02
CA VAL A 63 11.13 6.70 11.19
C VAL A 63 11.24 5.94 12.53
N THR A 64 11.48 4.62 12.51
CA THR A 64 11.46 3.78 13.72
C THR A 64 12.41 4.29 14.82
N ASP A 65 13.62 4.70 14.45
CA ASP A 65 14.64 5.21 15.38
C ASP A 65 14.83 6.74 15.28
N PHE A 66 13.85 7.44 14.72
CA PHE A 66 13.96 8.85 14.42
C PHE A 66 13.67 9.72 15.66
N ASP A 67 14.64 10.54 16.07
CA ASP A 67 14.53 11.42 17.25
C ASP A 67 14.44 12.90 16.83
N LEU A 68 13.22 13.45 16.85
CA LEU A 68 12.93 14.86 16.54
C LEU A 68 13.71 15.87 17.39
N THR A 69 14.32 15.45 18.50
CA THR A 69 15.06 16.33 19.42
C THR A 69 16.55 16.42 19.12
N GLN A 70 17.08 15.54 18.28
CA GLN A 70 18.50 15.48 17.95
C GLN A 70 18.72 15.74 16.47
N ILE A 71 19.56 16.73 16.15
CA ILE A 71 19.92 17.04 14.76
C ILE A 71 21.38 16.62 14.56
N PRO A 72 21.64 15.49 13.87
CA PRO A 72 22.99 15.02 13.64
C PRO A 72 23.76 16.00 12.74
N SER A 73 25.09 16.05 12.87
CA SER A 73 25.93 16.90 12.01
C SER A 73 25.79 16.57 10.53
N ALA A 74 25.51 15.30 10.20
CA ALA A 74 25.29 14.82 8.84
C ALA A 74 24.05 15.43 8.17
N ALA A 75 23.08 15.92 8.94
CA ALA A 75 21.92 16.66 8.40
C ALA A 75 22.31 18.02 7.77
N LYS A 76 23.54 18.50 8.03
CA LYS A 76 24.09 19.73 7.44
C LYS A 76 24.92 19.46 6.19
N GLU A 77 25.05 18.20 5.78
CA GLU A 77 25.74 17.84 4.55
C GLU A 77 24.93 18.32 3.34
N THR A 78 25.63 18.80 2.31
CA THR A 78 25.00 19.37 1.11
C THR A 78 24.07 18.39 0.40
N ALA A 79 24.41 17.10 0.39
CA ALA A 79 23.57 16.07 -0.22
C ALA A 79 22.23 15.88 0.53
N ALA A 80 22.28 15.84 1.87
CA ALA A 80 21.09 15.72 2.71
C ALA A 80 20.17 16.94 2.56
N GLN A 81 20.75 18.15 2.55
CA GLN A 81 20.02 19.39 2.31
C GLN A 81 19.41 19.43 0.92
N HIS A 82 20.15 19.02 -0.11
CA HIS A 82 19.65 19.01 -1.48
C HIS A 82 18.41 18.11 -1.62
N LEU A 83 18.48 16.89 -1.07
CA LEU A 83 17.36 15.96 -1.11
C LEU A 83 16.16 16.47 -0.29
N ALA A 84 16.40 17.10 0.85
CA ALA A 84 15.36 17.77 1.64
C ALA A 84 14.65 18.88 0.86
N THR A 85 15.41 19.75 0.17
CA THR A 85 14.83 20.80 -0.70
C THR A 85 14.03 20.20 -1.85
N GLN A 86 14.52 19.11 -2.47
CA GLN A 86 13.77 18.42 -3.52
C GLN A 86 12.44 17.86 -3.01
N ALA A 87 12.44 17.23 -1.83
CA ALA A 87 11.22 16.74 -1.20
C ALA A 87 10.25 17.89 -0.88
N GLN A 88 10.73 19.02 -0.37
CA GLN A 88 9.88 20.18 -0.11
C GLN A 88 9.22 20.69 -1.39
N ASN A 89 10.02 20.89 -2.44
CA ASN A 89 9.52 21.35 -3.73
C ASN A 89 8.50 20.36 -4.33
N TRP A 90 8.75 19.06 -4.19
CA TRP A 90 7.82 18.03 -4.64
C TRP A 90 6.47 18.13 -3.92
N ARG A 91 6.47 18.27 -2.59
CA ARG A 91 5.24 18.41 -1.79
C ARG A 91 4.47 19.67 -2.18
N GLU A 92 5.16 20.80 -2.32
CA GLU A 92 4.55 22.06 -2.76
C GLU A 92 3.93 21.94 -4.16
N GLN A 93 4.63 21.28 -5.09
CA GLN A 93 4.11 21.04 -6.44
C GLN A 93 2.87 20.15 -6.41
N LEU A 94 2.90 19.07 -5.62
CA LEU A 94 1.77 18.16 -5.47
C LEU A 94 0.57 18.88 -4.85
N GLU A 95 0.77 19.61 -3.74
CA GLU A 95 -0.28 20.42 -3.09
C GLU A 95 -0.90 21.40 -4.09
N ASN A 96 -0.08 22.10 -4.87
CA ASN A 96 -0.55 23.04 -5.89
C ASN A 96 -1.35 22.34 -7.00
N LYS A 97 -0.89 21.19 -7.50
CA LYS A 97 -1.60 20.43 -8.54
C LYS A 97 -2.96 19.94 -8.04
N VAL A 98 -3.01 19.36 -6.84
CA VAL A 98 -4.26 18.89 -6.22
C VAL A 98 -5.20 20.06 -6.02
N ARG A 99 -4.72 21.16 -5.42
CA ARG A 99 -5.53 22.35 -5.17
C ARG A 99 -6.09 22.97 -6.44
N ASN A 100 -5.26 23.19 -7.46
CA ASN A 100 -5.74 23.80 -8.70
C ASN A 100 -6.74 22.90 -9.45
N THR A 101 -6.55 21.57 -9.40
CA THR A 101 -7.51 20.60 -9.96
C THR A 101 -8.82 20.58 -9.18
N LEU A 102 -8.74 20.65 -7.85
CA LEU A 102 -9.89 20.74 -6.96
C LEU A 102 -10.69 22.03 -7.19
N ASP A 103 -10.01 23.17 -7.25
CA ASP A 103 -10.61 24.46 -7.58
C ASP A 103 -11.33 24.39 -8.94
N ALA A 104 -10.68 23.79 -9.95
CA ALA A 104 -11.24 23.60 -11.29
C ALA A 104 -12.52 22.75 -11.27
N TYR A 105 -12.50 21.67 -10.50
CA TYR A 105 -13.65 20.80 -10.33
C TYR A 105 -14.81 21.49 -9.62
N ILE A 106 -14.54 22.16 -8.49
CA ILE A 106 -15.56 22.88 -7.71
C ILE A 106 -16.21 23.97 -8.58
N GLN A 107 -15.41 24.75 -9.30
CA GLN A 107 -15.94 25.81 -10.16
C GLN A 107 -16.84 25.25 -11.28
N LYS A 108 -16.45 24.12 -11.90
CA LYS A 108 -17.13 23.57 -13.08
C LYS A 108 -18.33 22.67 -12.73
N TYR A 109 -18.22 21.86 -11.70
CA TYR A 109 -19.15 20.75 -11.44
C TYR A 109 -19.89 20.85 -10.11
N ALA A 110 -19.29 21.44 -9.07
CA ALA A 110 -19.86 21.41 -7.72
C ALA A 110 -19.50 22.65 -6.90
N PRO A 111 -20.11 23.82 -7.16
CA PRO A 111 -19.74 25.09 -6.51
C PRO A 111 -20.11 25.16 -5.02
N ALA A 112 -20.82 24.17 -4.49
CA ALA A 112 -21.14 24.04 -3.08
C ALA A 112 -20.86 22.61 -2.61
N LEU A 113 -19.82 22.44 -1.80
CA LEU A 113 -19.42 21.16 -1.20
C LEU A 113 -19.24 21.32 0.31
N ASP A 114 -19.52 20.26 1.06
CA ASP A 114 -19.12 20.15 2.46
C ASP A 114 -17.70 19.58 2.59
N THR A 115 -17.12 19.67 3.80
CA THR A 115 -15.75 19.20 4.08
C THR A 115 -15.56 17.72 3.79
N HIS A 116 -16.56 16.87 4.07
CA HIS A 116 -16.44 15.44 3.83
C HIS A 116 -16.33 15.12 2.34
N THR A 117 -17.13 15.81 1.52
CA THR A 117 -17.08 15.67 0.06
C THR A 117 -15.76 16.20 -0.50
N ILE A 118 -15.19 17.25 0.11
CA ILE A 118 -13.86 17.75 -0.25
C ILE A 118 -12.77 16.70 0.04
N GLU A 119 -12.80 16.05 1.20
CA GLU A 119 -11.83 14.99 1.54
C GLU A 119 -11.90 13.80 0.56
N GLN A 120 -13.12 13.37 0.22
CA GLN A 120 -13.34 12.34 -0.79
C GLN A 120 -12.80 12.77 -2.15
N LEU A 121 -13.07 14.01 -2.55
CA LEU A 121 -12.62 14.56 -3.82
C LEU A 121 -11.09 14.67 -3.89
N ILE A 122 -10.42 15.07 -2.81
CA ILE A 122 -8.95 15.06 -2.72
C ILE A 122 -8.43 13.64 -2.92
N THR A 123 -9.06 12.65 -2.29
CA THR A 123 -8.68 11.23 -2.45
C THR A 123 -8.82 10.76 -3.91
N THR A 124 -9.82 11.25 -4.65
CA THR A 124 -9.97 10.98 -6.09
C THR A 124 -8.94 11.72 -6.94
N VAL A 125 -8.60 12.97 -6.59
CA VAL A 125 -7.68 13.84 -7.33
C VAL A 125 -6.23 13.36 -7.19
N LEU A 126 -5.80 12.92 -6.00
CA LEU A 126 -4.41 12.57 -5.71
C LEU A 126 -3.81 11.59 -6.75
N PRO A 127 -4.44 10.45 -7.06
CA PRO A 127 -3.92 9.50 -8.06
C PRO A 127 -3.88 10.01 -9.51
N ILE A 128 -4.65 11.07 -9.82
CA ILE A 128 -4.71 11.68 -11.15
C ILE A 128 -3.54 12.65 -11.36
N VAL A 129 -3.12 13.34 -10.30
CA VAL A 129 -2.12 14.41 -10.38
C VAL A 129 -0.73 14.03 -9.87
N GLU A 130 -0.62 12.88 -9.21
CA GLU A 130 0.66 12.34 -8.73
C GLU A 130 1.53 11.85 -9.90
N ASP A 131 2.82 12.18 -9.84
CA ASP A 131 3.83 11.64 -10.76
C ASP A 131 4.70 10.56 -10.11
N ALA A 132 4.39 10.17 -8.86
CA ALA A 132 5.12 9.21 -8.04
C ALA A 132 4.19 8.53 -7.03
N THR A 133 4.65 7.47 -6.40
CA THR A 133 3.87 6.76 -5.38
C THR A 133 3.70 7.64 -4.14
N ILE A 134 2.46 7.91 -3.76
CA ILE A 134 2.13 8.61 -2.51
C ILE A 134 1.97 7.59 -1.36
N THR A 135 2.58 7.92 -0.22
CA THR A 135 2.48 7.12 1.02
C THR A 135 1.22 7.48 1.82
N ARG A 136 0.79 6.58 2.71
CA ARG A 136 -0.42 6.80 3.52
C ARG A 136 -0.37 8.10 4.32
N ASP A 137 0.75 8.36 4.99
CA ASP A 137 0.89 9.52 5.88
C ASP A 137 0.98 10.84 5.10
N GLU A 138 1.60 10.84 3.91
CA GLU A 138 1.62 12.00 3.02
C GLU A 138 0.22 12.29 2.43
N ALA A 139 -0.50 11.25 2.01
CA ALA A 139 -1.88 11.41 1.55
C ALA A 139 -2.79 11.99 2.65
N ARG A 140 -2.66 11.50 3.90
CA ARG A 140 -3.40 12.04 5.05
C ARG A 140 -3.08 13.50 5.32
N TYR A 141 -1.79 13.84 5.29
CA TYR A 141 -1.33 15.21 5.44
C TYR A 141 -1.96 16.13 4.39
N LEU A 142 -1.95 15.72 3.11
CA LEU A 142 -2.53 16.50 2.02
C LEU A 142 -4.05 16.63 2.14
N ILE A 143 -4.76 15.54 2.47
CA ILE A 143 -6.21 15.56 2.67
C ILE A 143 -6.58 16.54 3.78
N GLN A 144 -5.92 16.46 4.95
CA GLN A 144 -6.19 17.35 6.07
C GLN A 144 -5.83 18.81 5.75
N THR A 145 -4.67 19.03 5.13
CA THR A 145 -4.19 20.38 4.83
C THR A 145 -5.11 21.07 3.81
N LEU A 146 -5.43 20.39 2.72
CA LEU A 146 -6.22 20.97 1.64
C LEU A 146 -7.71 21.08 2.00
N SER A 147 -8.28 20.14 2.75
CA SER A 147 -9.70 20.21 3.14
C SER A 147 -10.00 21.45 3.99
N HIS A 148 -9.02 21.95 4.75
CA HIS A 148 -9.14 23.18 5.53
C HIS A 148 -8.84 24.47 4.75
N GLN A 149 -8.14 24.39 3.62
CA GLN A 149 -7.77 25.56 2.82
C GLN A 149 -8.77 25.90 1.71
N VAL A 150 -9.65 24.97 1.36
CA VAL A 150 -10.61 25.15 0.25
C VAL A 150 -11.73 26.08 0.67
N ASP A 151 -11.85 27.18 -0.07
CA ASP A 151 -12.97 28.14 0.05
C ASP A 151 -13.76 28.15 -1.26
N GLY A 152 -14.89 27.43 -1.27
CA GLY A 152 -15.75 27.31 -2.46
C GLY A 152 -16.26 28.66 -3.00
N GLN A 153 -16.41 29.68 -2.14
CA GLN A 153 -16.85 31.01 -2.59
C GLN A 153 -15.73 31.75 -3.32
N ALA A 154 -14.50 31.64 -2.82
CA ALA A 154 -13.33 32.23 -3.49
C ALA A 154 -13.07 31.57 -4.85
N VAL A 155 -13.22 30.24 -4.93
CA VAL A 155 -13.00 29.45 -6.15
C VAL A 155 -13.91 29.88 -7.31
N ALA A 156 -15.18 30.18 -7.03
CA ALA A 156 -16.16 30.55 -8.07
C ALA A 156 -15.73 31.77 -8.91
N THR A 157 -14.94 32.68 -8.35
CA THR A 157 -14.52 33.93 -9.01
C THR A 157 -13.11 33.90 -9.61
N ARG A 158 -12.38 32.80 -9.42
CA ARG A 158 -10.99 32.67 -9.84
C ARG A 158 -10.90 32.33 -11.33
N SER A 159 -9.91 32.89 -12.01
CA SER A 159 -9.54 32.43 -13.36
C SER A 159 -8.71 31.15 -13.24
N ILE A 160 -9.18 30.08 -13.88
CA ILE A 160 -8.57 28.75 -13.83
C ILE A 160 -7.93 28.45 -15.19
N ASP A 161 -6.66 28.03 -15.15
CA ASP A 161 -5.93 27.62 -16.35
C ASP A 161 -6.60 26.39 -17.00
N PRO A 162 -6.76 26.37 -18.34
CA PRO A 162 -7.32 25.23 -19.06
C PRO A 162 -6.74 23.86 -18.71
N GLN A 163 -5.45 23.78 -18.34
CA GLN A 163 -4.84 22.50 -17.96
C GLN A 163 -5.51 21.85 -16.74
N TRP A 164 -5.94 22.66 -15.76
CA TRP A 164 -6.62 22.15 -14.56
C TRP A 164 -8.07 21.77 -14.84
N LEU A 165 -8.70 22.40 -15.83
CA LEU A 165 -10.04 22.00 -16.28
C LEU A 165 -10.02 20.61 -16.93
N LEU A 166 -8.96 20.25 -17.67
CA LEU A 166 -8.81 18.90 -18.24
C LEU A 166 -8.67 17.84 -17.13
N LEU A 167 -7.91 18.14 -16.08
CA LEU A 167 -7.79 17.25 -14.93
C LEU A 167 -9.11 17.16 -14.15
N ALA A 168 -9.85 18.25 -14.00
CA ALA A 168 -11.20 18.23 -13.42
C ALA A 168 -12.19 17.37 -14.24
N ASP A 169 -12.07 17.35 -15.56
CA ASP A 169 -12.88 16.50 -16.42
C ASP A 169 -12.54 15.02 -16.20
N THR A 170 -11.25 14.72 -16.01
CA THR A 170 -10.77 13.38 -15.66
C THR A 170 -11.32 12.96 -14.30
N VAL A 171 -11.28 13.84 -13.30
CA VAL A 171 -11.89 13.59 -11.97
C VAL A 171 -13.38 13.27 -12.13
N GLN A 172 -14.13 14.06 -12.91
CA GLN A 172 -15.55 13.82 -13.12
C GLN A 172 -15.84 12.49 -13.83
N GLN A 173 -14.98 12.07 -14.76
CA GLN A 173 -15.11 10.76 -15.41
C GLN A 173 -14.87 9.63 -14.41
N VAL A 174 -13.79 9.70 -13.63
CA VAL A 174 -13.46 8.61 -12.70
C VAL A 174 -14.50 8.48 -11.58
N ARG A 175 -15.12 9.58 -11.14
CA ARG A 175 -16.24 9.54 -10.19
C ARG A 175 -17.46 8.74 -10.67
N GLN A 176 -17.62 8.52 -11.98
CA GLN A 176 -18.69 7.65 -12.49
C GLN A 176 -18.50 6.19 -12.09
N TYR A 177 -17.29 5.81 -11.66
CA TYR A 177 -16.92 4.47 -11.24
C TYR A 177 -16.75 4.32 -9.71
N GLU A 178 -17.27 5.27 -8.93
CA GLU A 178 -17.14 5.29 -7.46
C GLU A 178 -17.66 3.98 -6.81
N ASP A 179 -18.75 3.40 -7.31
CA ASP A 179 -19.29 2.13 -6.81
C ASP A 179 -18.36 0.94 -7.10
N LEU A 180 -17.74 0.93 -8.28
CA LEU A 180 -16.77 -0.10 -8.66
C LEU A 180 -15.49 0.03 -7.84
N GLU A 181 -15.01 1.27 -7.65
CA GLU A 181 -13.87 1.58 -6.80
C GLU A 181 -14.10 1.15 -5.34
N ALA A 182 -15.26 1.48 -4.77
CA ALA A 182 -15.63 1.11 -3.41
C ALA A 182 -15.69 -0.42 -3.26
N SER A 183 -16.31 -1.12 -4.22
CA SER A 183 -16.38 -2.58 -4.23
C SER A 183 -14.98 -3.21 -4.31
N ALA A 184 -14.09 -2.66 -5.14
CA ALA A 184 -12.72 -3.14 -5.25
C ALA A 184 -11.90 -2.91 -3.98
N ALA A 185 -12.04 -1.74 -3.36
CA ALA A 185 -11.43 -1.47 -2.05
C ALA A 185 -11.95 -2.42 -0.96
N ASP A 186 -13.23 -2.77 -0.97
CA ASP A 186 -13.82 -3.73 -0.03
C ASP A 186 -13.28 -5.15 -0.22
N VAL A 187 -13.15 -5.61 -1.46
CA VAL A 187 -12.54 -6.92 -1.78
C VAL A 187 -11.08 -6.96 -1.36
N MET A 188 -10.31 -5.91 -1.67
CA MET A 188 -8.91 -5.82 -1.26
C MET A 188 -8.76 -5.80 0.26
N GLN A 189 -9.64 -5.09 0.96
CA GLN A 189 -9.68 -5.10 2.43
C GLN A 189 -9.99 -6.50 2.97
N ALA A 190 -10.95 -7.20 2.35
CA ALA A 190 -11.29 -8.58 2.70
C ALA A 190 -10.11 -9.54 2.49
N TYR A 191 -9.39 -9.36 1.39
CA TYR A 191 -8.20 -10.14 1.08
C TYR A 191 -7.10 -9.93 2.13
N VAL A 192 -6.79 -8.67 2.47
CA VAL A 192 -5.79 -8.33 3.49
C VAL A 192 -6.20 -8.89 4.85
N TYR A 193 -7.48 -8.73 5.23
CA TYR A 193 -8.02 -9.22 6.50
C TYR A 193 -7.93 -10.74 6.63
N GLN A 194 -8.29 -11.48 5.58
CA GLN A 194 -8.40 -12.94 5.62
C GLN A 194 -7.05 -13.65 5.44
N PHE A 195 -6.19 -13.15 4.54
CA PHE A 195 -4.98 -13.86 4.11
C PHE A 195 -3.68 -13.24 4.61
N GLN A 196 -3.71 -12.01 5.12
CA GLN A 196 -2.52 -11.29 5.63
C GLN A 196 -1.30 -11.42 4.69
N PRO A 197 -1.46 -11.05 3.40
CA PRO A 197 -0.36 -11.17 2.44
C PRO A 197 0.82 -10.30 2.85
N ALA A 198 2.03 -10.66 2.40
CA ALA A 198 3.19 -9.79 2.61
C ALA A 198 3.00 -8.48 1.83
N ALA A 199 3.56 -7.35 2.31
CA ALA A 199 3.38 -6.05 1.65
C ALA A 199 3.82 -6.04 0.18
N VAL A 200 4.88 -6.78 -0.14
CA VAL A 200 5.37 -6.95 -1.53
C VAL A 200 4.39 -7.68 -2.45
N GLU A 201 3.44 -8.43 -1.89
CA GLU A 201 2.40 -9.14 -2.65
C GLU A 201 1.17 -8.25 -2.90
N ILE A 202 1.01 -7.18 -2.13
CA ILE A 202 -0.01 -6.15 -2.38
C ILE A 202 0.55 -5.10 -3.34
N GLY A 203 0.46 -5.40 -4.64
CA GLY A 203 0.85 -4.50 -5.73
C GLY A 203 -0.31 -4.16 -6.66
N GLU A 204 -0.02 -3.29 -7.65
CA GLU A 204 -0.99 -2.92 -8.72
C GLU A 204 -1.60 -4.16 -9.37
N ASP A 205 -0.80 -5.20 -9.65
CA ASP A 205 -1.25 -6.46 -10.26
C ASP A 205 -2.34 -7.20 -9.44
N LEU A 206 -2.29 -7.15 -8.11
CA LEU A 206 -3.29 -7.81 -7.26
C LEU A 206 -4.60 -7.02 -7.29
N VAL A 207 -4.48 -5.69 -7.23
CA VAL A 207 -5.63 -4.77 -7.28
C VAL A 207 -6.27 -4.81 -8.66
N GLU A 208 -5.48 -4.90 -9.73
CA GLU A 208 -5.98 -5.04 -11.10
C GLU A 208 -6.79 -6.34 -11.25
N ARG A 209 -6.31 -7.46 -10.69
CA ARG A 209 -7.09 -8.71 -10.65
C ARG A 209 -8.38 -8.56 -9.84
N ALA A 210 -8.36 -7.84 -8.72
CA ALA A 210 -9.57 -7.57 -7.95
C ALA A 210 -10.60 -6.74 -8.75
N VAL A 211 -10.14 -5.68 -9.45
CA VAL A 211 -10.97 -4.87 -10.35
C VAL A 211 -11.55 -5.72 -11.48
N ALA A 212 -10.73 -6.60 -12.08
CA ALA A 212 -11.16 -7.52 -13.13
C ALA A 212 -12.22 -8.51 -12.63
N ALA A 213 -12.01 -9.16 -11.48
CA ALA A 213 -12.95 -10.10 -10.89
C ALA A 213 -14.32 -9.46 -10.57
N ILE A 214 -14.33 -8.20 -10.13
CA ILE A 214 -15.56 -7.45 -9.88
C ILE A 214 -16.25 -7.08 -11.20
N SER A 215 -15.48 -6.65 -12.19
CA SER A 215 -15.98 -6.34 -13.54
C SER A 215 -16.60 -7.57 -14.22
N ASP A 216 -16.02 -8.75 -14.05
CA ASP A 216 -16.57 -10.01 -14.56
C ASP A 216 -17.88 -10.40 -13.86
N ARG A 217 -18.08 -9.92 -12.63
CA ARG A 217 -19.31 -10.09 -11.84
C ARG A 217 -20.27 -8.91 -11.96
N LYS A 218 -20.06 -7.99 -12.92
CA LYS A 218 -20.82 -6.73 -13.02
C LYS A 218 -22.34 -6.89 -12.99
N LEU A 219 -22.89 -7.90 -13.67
CA LEU A 219 -24.33 -8.20 -13.66
C LEU A 219 -24.87 -8.68 -12.29
N GLN A 220 -24.06 -9.39 -11.50
CA GLN A 220 -24.44 -9.86 -10.17
C GLN A 220 -24.34 -8.74 -9.13
N LEU A 221 -23.44 -7.79 -9.37
CA LEU A 221 -23.16 -6.64 -8.51
C LEU A 221 -23.97 -5.39 -8.90
N GLY A 222 -24.77 -5.47 -9.97
CA GLY A 222 -25.56 -4.34 -10.47
C GLY A 222 -24.73 -3.21 -11.10
N LEU A 223 -23.50 -3.52 -11.52
CA LEU A 223 -22.57 -2.59 -12.16
C LEU A 223 -22.73 -2.66 -13.68
N ASP A 224 -22.77 -1.51 -14.35
CA ASP A 224 -22.72 -1.41 -15.82
C ASP A 224 -21.50 -0.58 -16.21
N VAL A 225 -20.37 -1.27 -16.41
CA VAL A 225 -19.07 -0.63 -16.58
C VAL A 225 -18.27 -1.30 -17.70
N ASP A 226 -17.83 -0.48 -18.65
CA ASP A 226 -16.76 -0.78 -19.60
C ASP A 226 -15.63 0.23 -19.36
N LEU A 227 -14.45 -0.26 -18.93
CA LEU A 227 -13.28 0.55 -18.63
C LEU A 227 -12.30 0.54 -19.79
N ASP A 228 -11.92 1.71 -20.28
CA ASP A 228 -10.74 1.85 -21.11
C ASP A 228 -9.45 1.62 -20.26
N PRO A 229 -8.29 1.37 -20.91
CA PRO A 229 -7.06 1.07 -20.20
C PRO A 229 -6.55 2.20 -19.28
N GLU A 230 -6.75 3.46 -19.63
CA GLU A 230 -6.28 4.60 -18.83
C GLU A 230 -7.14 4.76 -17.58
N THR A 231 -8.46 4.68 -17.73
CA THR A 231 -9.42 4.70 -16.61
C THR A 231 -9.18 3.52 -15.67
N ARG A 232 -8.91 2.32 -16.21
CA ARG A 232 -8.58 1.14 -15.39
C ARG A 232 -7.35 1.37 -14.53
N LYS A 233 -6.28 1.95 -15.10
CA LYS A 233 -5.05 2.25 -14.35
C LYS A 233 -5.31 3.26 -13.23
N LEU A 234 -6.08 4.30 -13.50
CA LEU A 234 -6.47 5.29 -12.47
C LEU A 234 -7.29 4.65 -11.36
N LEU A 235 -8.24 3.79 -11.70
CA LEU A 235 -9.05 3.05 -10.74
C LEU A 235 -8.19 2.16 -9.84
N VAL A 236 -7.20 1.45 -10.39
CA VAL A 236 -6.26 0.63 -9.60
C VAL A 236 -5.51 1.49 -8.58
N LYS A 237 -4.96 2.63 -9.00
CA LYS A 237 -4.27 3.56 -8.09
C LYS A 237 -5.18 4.10 -6.98
N GLN A 238 -6.42 4.45 -7.33
CA GLN A 238 -7.40 4.93 -6.37
C GLN A 238 -7.79 3.87 -5.34
N VAL A 239 -8.02 2.63 -5.79
CA VAL A 239 -8.30 1.50 -4.90
C VAL A 239 -7.10 1.27 -3.98
N MET A 240 -5.87 1.29 -4.49
CA MET A 240 -4.68 1.19 -3.66
C MET A 240 -4.62 2.28 -2.59
N LEU A 241 -4.83 3.54 -2.98
CA LEU A 241 -4.84 4.66 -2.04
C LEU A 241 -5.94 4.50 -0.97
N LYS A 242 -7.17 4.13 -1.36
CA LYS A 242 -8.28 3.91 -0.41
C LYS A 242 -7.97 2.79 0.57
N VAL A 243 -7.39 1.68 0.10
CA VAL A 243 -7.02 0.56 0.98
C VAL A 243 -5.91 0.99 1.96
N LYS A 244 -4.91 1.75 1.50
CA LYS A 244 -3.87 2.32 2.39
C LYS A 244 -4.46 3.26 3.45
N LEU A 245 -5.41 4.10 3.06
CA LEU A 245 -6.01 5.10 3.95
C LEU A 245 -6.95 4.51 5.01
N ARG A 246 -7.49 3.31 4.79
CA ARG A 246 -8.39 2.64 5.73
C ARG A 246 -7.64 2.13 6.97
N ASP A 247 -7.71 2.90 8.06
CA ASP A 247 -7.32 2.42 9.38
C ASP A 247 -8.40 1.49 9.92
N SER A 248 -8.21 0.17 9.77
CA SER A 248 -9.01 -0.87 10.45
C SER A 248 -10.53 -0.66 10.34
N SER A 249 -11.09 -0.96 9.16
CA SER A 249 -12.54 -0.94 8.94
C SER A 249 -13.27 -2.08 9.67
N PRO A 250 -14.60 -1.96 9.87
CA PRO A 250 -15.43 -3.08 10.31
C PRO A 250 -15.25 -4.32 9.42
N PRO A 251 -15.61 -5.53 9.91
CA PRO A 251 -15.44 -6.76 9.16
C PRO A 251 -16.04 -6.66 7.75
N PRO A 252 -15.30 -7.11 6.72
CA PRO A 252 -15.76 -7.01 5.33
C PRO A 252 -17.09 -7.72 5.09
N ALA A 253 -17.84 -7.25 4.09
CA ALA A 253 -19.08 -7.90 3.68
C ALA A 253 -18.84 -9.33 3.15
N LYS A 254 -19.85 -10.20 3.28
CA LYS A 254 -19.76 -11.61 2.84
C LYS A 254 -19.36 -11.74 1.36
N THR A 255 -19.95 -10.91 0.50
CA THR A 255 -19.64 -10.89 -0.94
C THR A 255 -18.18 -10.51 -1.21
N ALA A 256 -17.62 -9.56 -0.43
CA ALA A 256 -16.22 -9.19 -0.54
C ALA A 256 -15.28 -10.32 -0.12
N LEU A 257 -15.63 -11.07 0.93
CA LEU A 257 -14.89 -12.26 1.37
C LEU A 257 -14.93 -13.39 0.32
N GLU A 258 -16.08 -13.63 -0.30
CA GLU A 258 -16.22 -14.62 -1.37
C GLU A 258 -15.32 -14.28 -2.57
N ILE A 259 -15.34 -13.02 -3.03
CA ILE A 259 -14.47 -12.57 -4.13
C ILE A 259 -12.99 -12.61 -3.72
N ALA A 260 -12.65 -12.24 -2.48
CA ALA A 260 -11.28 -12.32 -1.98
C ALA A 260 -10.75 -13.76 -1.96
N GLN A 261 -11.59 -14.74 -1.62
CA GLN A 261 -11.24 -16.16 -1.70
C GLN A 261 -10.97 -16.59 -3.15
N ASP A 262 -11.84 -16.21 -4.09
CA ASP A 262 -11.64 -16.53 -5.51
C ASP A 262 -10.34 -15.94 -6.06
N LEU A 263 -10.03 -14.70 -5.66
CA LEU A 263 -8.79 -14.00 -5.99
C LEU A 263 -7.57 -14.75 -5.40
N HIS A 264 -7.65 -15.19 -4.15
CA HIS A 264 -6.58 -15.98 -3.51
C HIS A 264 -6.32 -17.29 -4.25
N ASP A 265 -7.38 -18.00 -4.63
CA ASP A 265 -7.27 -19.26 -5.37
C ASP A 265 -6.68 -19.04 -6.77
N GLU A 266 -6.98 -17.91 -7.41
CA GLU A 266 -6.35 -17.51 -8.69
C GLU A 266 -4.86 -17.20 -8.52
N VAL A 267 -4.48 -16.40 -7.52
CA VAL A 267 -3.08 -16.07 -7.23
C VAL A 267 -2.29 -17.34 -6.91
N ALA A 268 -2.83 -18.23 -6.08
CA ALA A 268 -2.20 -19.50 -5.73
C ALA A 268 -2.02 -20.40 -6.97
N ARG A 269 -3.01 -20.46 -7.88
CA ARG A 269 -2.88 -21.16 -9.16
C ARG A 269 -1.77 -20.56 -10.02
N TYR A 270 -1.74 -19.23 -10.16
CA TYR A 270 -0.72 -18.53 -10.95
C TYR A 270 0.70 -18.77 -10.42
N ARG A 271 0.90 -18.77 -9.09
CA ARG A 271 2.20 -19.06 -8.48
C ARG A 271 2.63 -20.50 -8.75
N ARG A 272 1.72 -21.46 -8.61
CA ARG A 272 1.96 -22.88 -8.89
C ARG A 272 2.35 -23.10 -10.35
N ASP A 273 1.62 -22.51 -11.28
CA ASP A 273 1.83 -22.67 -12.72
C ASP A 273 3.18 -22.10 -13.18
N ARG A 274 3.74 -21.14 -12.44
CA ARG A 274 5.07 -20.56 -12.68
C ARG A 274 6.18 -21.13 -11.80
N GLY A 275 5.89 -22.13 -10.97
CA GLY A 275 6.86 -22.73 -10.05
C GLY A 275 7.35 -21.77 -8.96
N LEU A 276 6.60 -20.70 -8.68
CA LEU A 276 6.92 -19.68 -7.67
C LEU A 276 6.59 -20.14 -6.24
N ASP A 277 5.95 -21.31 -6.09
CA ASP A 277 5.68 -21.96 -4.80
C ASP A 277 6.90 -22.72 -4.25
N ALA A 278 8.00 -22.81 -5.02
CA ALA A 278 9.24 -23.48 -4.61
C ALA A 278 10.21 -22.52 -3.90
N ALA A 279 9.82 -22.03 -2.72
CA ALA A 279 10.74 -21.53 -1.69
C ALA A 279 10.03 -21.56 -0.32
N ASP A 280 10.28 -22.61 0.47
CA ASP A 280 10.06 -22.76 1.92
C ASP A 280 9.25 -21.66 2.64
N TYR A 281 7.94 -21.62 2.43
CA TYR A 281 6.99 -20.90 3.27
C TYR A 281 6.01 -21.90 3.90
N LEU A 282 6.50 -22.65 4.89
CA LEU A 282 5.65 -23.09 5.99
C LEU A 282 6.02 -22.20 7.17
N PRO A 283 5.13 -21.31 7.67
CA PRO A 283 5.40 -20.65 8.93
C PRO A 283 5.60 -21.75 10.00
N PRO A 284 6.58 -21.60 10.91
CA PRO A 284 6.73 -22.55 11.99
C PRO A 284 5.41 -22.56 12.79
N VAL A 285 4.75 -23.71 12.84
CA VAL A 285 3.65 -23.94 13.77
C VAL A 285 4.26 -23.83 15.16
N THR A 286 4.09 -22.68 15.81
CA THR A 286 4.39 -22.52 17.22
C THR A 286 3.45 -23.44 17.98
N LYS A 287 3.95 -24.62 18.37
CA LYS A 287 3.29 -25.42 19.39
C LYS A 287 3.24 -24.55 20.64
N ILE A 288 2.05 -24.14 21.03
CA ILE A 288 1.80 -23.64 22.38
C ILE A 288 2.04 -24.83 23.29
N GLU A 289 3.22 -24.88 23.91
CA GLU A 289 3.44 -25.71 25.08
C GLU A 289 2.61 -25.09 26.21
N THR A 290 1.43 -25.64 26.46
CA THR A 290 0.75 -25.43 27.73
C THR A 290 1.60 -26.06 28.82
N PRO A 291 2.01 -25.31 29.85
CA PRO A 291 2.59 -25.90 31.05
C PRO A 291 1.52 -26.76 31.74
N ASP A 292 1.88 -28.01 32.03
CA ASP A 292 1.18 -28.86 32.99
C ASP A 292 1.02 -28.10 34.32
N ASP A 293 -0.22 -27.81 34.71
CA ASP A 293 -0.70 -28.17 36.05
C ASP A 293 -2.22 -27.95 36.20
N SER A 294 -2.89 -29.05 36.57
CA SER A 294 -4.16 -29.14 37.31
C SER A 294 -5.52 -28.95 36.59
N SER A 295 -6.10 -30.11 36.28
CA SER A 295 -7.43 -30.58 36.72
C SER A 295 -8.74 -30.05 36.13
N SER A 296 -9.41 -31.03 35.51
CA SER A 296 -10.81 -31.46 35.73
C SER A 296 -11.94 -30.66 35.07
N LEU A 297 -12.36 -31.12 33.89
CA LEU A 297 -13.64 -31.83 33.67
C LEU A 297 -14.01 -31.86 32.18
N GLY A 298 -14.07 -33.07 31.60
CA GLY A 298 -15.02 -33.37 30.54
C GLY A 298 -14.50 -33.47 29.10
N GLY A 299 -14.12 -34.68 28.70
CA GLY A 299 -14.60 -35.28 27.45
C GLY A 299 -13.73 -35.17 26.20
N GLU A 300 -13.14 -36.31 25.84
CA GLU A 300 -12.42 -36.60 24.59
C GLU A 300 -13.32 -36.51 23.35
N ILE A 301 -12.76 -36.03 22.22
CA ILE A 301 -12.84 -36.76 20.95
C ILE A 301 -11.44 -36.74 20.34
N GLY A 302 -10.76 -37.89 20.40
CA GLY A 302 -9.54 -38.13 19.65
C GLY A 302 -9.83 -38.44 18.18
N VAL A 303 -9.01 -37.89 17.29
CA VAL A 303 -8.62 -38.60 16.07
C VAL A 303 -7.10 -38.61 16.05
N GLY A 304 -6.55 -39.73 16.47
CA GLY A 304 -5.13 -40.01 16.35
C GLY A 304 -4.78 -40.35 14.90
N ILE A 305 -3.72 -39.74 14.40
CA ILE A 305 -2.90 -40.36 13.35
C ILE A 305 -1.47 -40.41 13.88
N ASN A 306 -1.10 -41.61 14.34
CA ASN A 306 0.27 -42.02 14.57
C ASN A 306 0.91 -42.31 13.21
N LEU A 307 1.96 -41.58 12.85
CA LEU A 307 2.91 -42.05 11.84
C LEU A 307 4.33 -41.99 12.43
N ARG A 308 4.80 -43.17 12.85
CA ARG A 308 6.20 -43.45 13.15
C ARG A 308 7.00 -43.62 11.84
N PRO A 309 8.33 -43.48 11.88
CA PRO A 309 9.16 -43.22 10.71
C PRO A 309 9.39 -44.47 9.84
N SER A 310 9.39 -44.29 8.52
CA SER A 310 9.91 -45.28 7.58
C SER A 310 11.43 -45.28 7.59
N ARG A 311 12.04 -46.29 8.21
CA ARG A 311 13.39 -46.76 7.87
C ARG A 311 13.45 -48.28 7.87
N LEU A 312 14.28 -48.78 6.96
CA LEU A 312 14.70 -50.15 6.65
C LEU A 312 13.67 -50.99 5.88
N GLY A 313 14.01 -51.64 4.77
CA GLY A 313 15.32 -51.90 4.15
C GLY A 313 15.27 -53.28 3.47
N LYS A 314 16.13 -53.51 2.47
CA LYS A 314 16.65 -54.84 2.15
C LYS A 314 18.10 -54.71 1.65
N GLU A 315 19.00 -54.96 2.59
CA GLU A 315 20.22 -55.81 2.49
C GLU A 315 20.09 -56.93 1.44
N THR A 316 21.12 -57.50 0.82
CA THR A 316 22.57 -57.60 1.04
C THR A 316 23.13 -58.33 -0.19
N ASP A 317 24.38 -58.10 -0.57
CA ASP A 317 25.31 -59.24 -0.66
C ASP A 317 26.76 -58.78 -0.48
N ASN A 318 27.43 -59.43 0.46
CA ASN A 318 28.79 -59.17 0.88
C ASN A 318 29.45 -60.56 0.97
N SER A 319 30.26 -60.91 -0.01
CA SER A 319 31.12 -62.09 0.03
C SER A 319 32.56 -61.61 0.16
N ALA A 320 33.19 -61.95 1.28
CA ALA A 320 34.58 -61.65 1.62
C ALA A 320 35.38 -62.99 1.77
N PRO A 321 36.70 -62.98 2.06
CA PRO A 321 37.79 -63.52 1.24
C PRO A 321 38.39 -64.80 1.91
N PRO A 322 39.63 -65.34 1.65
CA PRO A 322 40.95 -64.67 1.83
C PRO A 322 42.12 -65.19 0.93
N SER A 323 43.32 -64.55 0.98
CA SER A 323 44.61 -65.20 1.35
C SER A 323 45.85 -64.42 0.86
N ASP A 324 46.72 -64.11 1.83
CA ASP A 324 48.19 -64.17 1.88
C ASP A 324 49.11 -63.62 0.75
N ALA A 325 50.17 -62.98 1.27
CA ALA A 325 51.45 -62.54 0.69
C ALA A 325 51.51 -61.17 0.01
#